data_AF-A0A914CHL8-F1
#
_entry.id   AF-A0A914CHL8-F1
#
_cell.length_a   1.000
_cell.length_b   1.000
_cell.length_c   1.000
_cell.angle_alpha   90.00
_cell.angle_beta   90.00
_cell.angle_gamma   90.00
#
_symmetry.space_group_name_H-M   'P 1'
#
loop_
_entity.id
_entity.type
_entity.pdbx_description
1 polymer ?
#
loop_
_entity_poly.entity_id
_entity_poly.type
_entity_poly.pdbx_seq_one_letter_code
_entity_poly.pdbx_strand_id
1 'polypeptide(L)'
;MQKLFLSLFLFASLSSSVFGDCSWPNSTDTANHWWQNPSSIFTIYSLTTTNEQGQQEYPIHLGAPLVAVLNATNTGPVISQLQEDIALAEWDPNNCKWNTLPTFGLLNNLNGCTNGIACPIPQGNQVLKVTIDFSKFQAIIGLLKNDAPYQLQITLTNKATGDKIVVTAQARAEIH
;
A
#
# COMPACT_ATOMS: atom_id res chain seq x y z
N MET A 1 57.28 37.93 39.78
CA MET A 1 57.00 36.48 39.61
C MET A 1 55.49 36.31 39.53
N GLN A 2 54.84 36.61 38.41
CA GLN A 2 54.56 35.71 37.27
C GLN A 2 54.13 34.31 37.71
N LYS A 3 52.83 33.99 37.61
CA LYS A 3 52.31 32.79 36.95
C LYS A 3 50.91 33.09 36.38
N LEU A 4 50.90 33.36 35.08
CA LEU A 4 49.74 33.32 34.19
C LEU A 4 49.37 31.83 34.04
N PHE A 5 48.24 31.39 34.60
CA PHE A 5 47.71 30.06 34.31
C PHE A 5 46.61 30.18 33.26
N LEU A 6 46.95 29.66 32.08
CA LEU A 6 46.15 29.60 30.87
C LEU A 6 45.02 28.57 31.09
N SER A 7 43.77 29.02 31.24
CA SER A 7 42.61 28.12 31.26
C SER A 7 42.30 27.66 29.85
N LEU A 8 42.74 26.45 29.52
CA LEU A 8 42.41 25.75 28.28
C LEU A 8 41.00 25.15 28.41
N PHE A 9 39.99 25.83 27.88
CA PHE A 9 38.63 25.28 27.75
C PHE A 9 38.60 24.27 26.60
N LEU A 10 38.65 22.97 26.93
CA LEU A 10 38.34 21.90 25.98
C LEU A 10 36.81 21.84 25.80
N PHE A 11 36.31 22.36 24.67
CA PHE A 11 34.94 22.13 24.23
C PHE A 11 34.84 20.73 23.61
N ALA A 12 34.44 19.74 24.41
CA ALA A 12 34.05 18.43 23.88
C ALA A 12 32.64 18.56 23.28
N SER A 13 32.54 18.70 21.96
CA SER A 13 31.26 18.63 21.25
C SER A 13 30.75 17.19 21.29
N LEU A 14 29.84 16.90 22.23
CA LEU A 14 29.01 15.70 22.18
C LEU A 14 28.04 15.86 20.99
N SER A 15 28.44 15.34 19.84
CA SER A 15 27.52 15.08 18.73
C SER A 15 26.62 13.92 19.14
N SER A 16 25.45 14.23 19.68
CA SER A 16 24.36 13.27 19.86
C SER A 16 23.94 12.78 18.47
N SER A 17 24.33 11.57 18.09
CA SER A 17 23.71 10.88 16.97
C SER A 17 22.26 10.63 17.36
N VAL A 18 21.33 11.43 16.85
CA VAL A 18 19.92 11.06 16.88
C VAL A 18 19.82 9.86 15.95
N PHE A 19 19.81 8.65 16.52
CA PHE A 19 19.21 7.51 15.84
C PHE A 19 17.74 7.90 15.68
N GLY A 20 17.40 8.48 14.53
CA GLY A 20 16.02 8.79 14.22
C GLY A 20 15.30 7.48 14.06
N ASP A 21 14.60 7.04 15.10
CA ASP A 21 13.55 6.02 14.94
C ASP A 21 12.63 6.53 13.84
N CYS A 22 12.59 5.81 12.72
CA CYS A 22 11.68 6.15 11.64
C CYS A 22 10.26 5.97 12.19
N SER A 23 9.49 7.06 12.22
CA SER A 23 8.07 6.97 12.51
C SER A 23 7.37 6.10 11.47
N TRP A 24 6.17 5.62 11.79
CA TRP A 24 5.30 4.95 10.83
C TRP A 24 5.11 5.85 9.59
N PRO A 25 5.34 5.33 8.39
CA PRO A 25 5.25 6.15 7.18
C PRO A 25 3.81 6.63 7.01
N ASN A 26 3.62 7.90 6.68
CA ASN A 26 2.29 8.49 6.46
C ASN A 26 1.27 8.23 7.58
N SER A 27 1.70 8.08 8.84
CA SER A 27 0.81 7.77 9.98
C SER A 27 0.03 6.46 9.83
N THR A 28 0.64 5.50 9.14
CA THR A 28 0.09 4.15 8.94
C THR A 28 -0.02 3.32 10.21
N ASP A 29 0.29 3.85 11.40
CA ASP A 29 -0.03 3.23 12.69
C ASP A 29 -1.49 3.40 13.10
N THR A 30 -2.18 4.39 12.55
CA THR A 30 -3.54 4.79 12.97
C THR A 30 -4.59 4.75 11.87
N ALA A 31 -4.20 4.85 10.60
CA ALA A 31 -5.12 4.82 9.48
C ALA A 31 -4.57 4.15 8.22
N ASN A 32 -5.47 3.86 7.28
CA ASN A 32 -5.17 3.52 5.91
C ASN A 32 -5.10 4.81 5.07
N HIS A 33 -4.08 4.91 4.23
CA HIS A 33 -3.87 6.02 3.32
C HIS A 33 -3.82 5.51 1.90
N TRP A 34 -4.52 6.17 0.98
CA TRP A 34 -4.52 5.77 -0.42
C TRP A 34 -4.56 6.98 -1.34
N TRP A 35 -4.11 6.77 -2.57
CA TRP A 35 -4.23 7.73 -3.64
C TRP A 35 -4.31 7.01 -4.98
N GLN A 36 -4.86 7.70 -5.96
CA GLN A 36 -4.95 7.21 -7.34
C GLN A 36 -4.07 8.09 -8.22
N ASN A 37 -3.30 7.47 -9.12
CA ASN A 37 -2.63 8.24 -10.17
C ASN A 37 -3.67 8.76 -11.17
N PRO A 38 -3.42 9.91 -11.81
CA PRO A 38 -4.33 10.43 -12.83
C PRO A 38 -4.69 9.37 -13.89
N SER A 39 -5.99 9.20 -14.14
CA SER A 39 -6.54 8.31 -15.16
C SER A 39 -7.54 9.09 -16.01
N SER A 40 -7.56 8.82 -17.31
CA SER A 40 -8.45 9.46 -18.27
C SER A 40 -9.87 8.89 -18.26
N ILE A 41 -10.03 7.66 -17.74
CA ILE A 41 -11.27 6.89 -17.88
C ILE A 41 -11.92 6.53 -16.55
N PHE A 42 -11.22 6.67 -15.42
CA PHE A 42 -11.70 6.15 -14.16
C PHE A 42 -11.25 7.00 -12.98
N THR A 43 -12.18 7.36 -12.10
CA THR A 43 -11.89 8.17 -10.91
C THR A 43 -12.47 7.51 -9.68
N ILE A 44 -11.66 7.36 -8.63
CA ILE A 44 -12.08 6.90 -7.31
C ILE A 44 -12.25 8.11 -6.40
N TYR A 45 -13.44 8.26 -5.81
CA TYR A 45 -13.75 9.36 -4.89
C TYR A 45 -13.59 8.97 -3.43
N SER A 46 -13.83 7.70 -3.10
CA SER A 46 -13.58 7.16 -1.76
C SER A 46 -13.19 5.69 -1.83
N LEU A 47 -12.34 5.27 -0.90
CA LEU A 47 -11.94 3.89 -0.67
C LEU A 47 -12.00 3.64 0.84
N THR A 48 -12.74 2.62 1.23
CA THR A 48 -12.71 2.07 2.59
C THR A 48 -12.39 0.57 2.52
N THR A 49 -11.84 0.04 3.61
CA THR A 49 -11.49 -1.37 3.73
C THR A 49 -12.31 -2.03 4.83
N THR A 50 -12.83 -3.21 4.57
CA THR A 50 -13.58 -4.04 5.51
C THR A 50 -13.11 -5.48 5.43
N ASN A 51 -13.30 -6.25 6.49
CA ASN A 51 -13.20 -7.70 6.40
C ASN A 51 -14.34 -8.28 5.53
N GLU A 52 -14.34 -9.59 5.29
CA GLU A 52 -15.39 -10.26 4.48
C GLU A 52 -16.81 -10.12 5.08
N GLN A 53 -16.91 -9.87 6.40
CA GLN A 53 -18.18 -9.68 7.09
C GLN A 53 -18.70 -8.24 6.96
N GLY A 54 -17.96 -7.36 6.26
CA GLY A 54 -18.30 -5.95 6.07
C GLY A 54 -18.02 -5.07 7.28
N GLN A 55 -17.27 -5.56 8.26
CA GLN A 55 -16.86 -4.79 9.43
C GLN A 55 -15.59 -4.01 9.10
N GLN A 56 -15.51 -2.77 9.58
CA GLN A 56 -14.29 -1.99 9.49
C GLN A 56 -13.19 -2.69 10.30
N GLU A 57 -12.06 -2.92 9.64
CA GLU A 57 -10.93 -3.63 10.22
C GLU A 57 -9.68 -2.76 10.10
N TYR A 58 -9.03 -2.55 11.25
CA TYR A 58 -7.75 -1.90 11.34
C TYR A 58 -7.03 -2.33 12.64
N PRO A 59 -5.76 -2.76 12.62
CA PRO A 59 -4.91 -3.01 11.44
C PRO A 59 -5.51 -3.98 10.42
N ILE A 60 -5.02 -3.94 9.18
CA ILE A 60 -5.51 -4.84 8.12
C ILE A 60 -4.96 -6.25 8.35
N HIS A 61 -5.80 -7.29 8.24
CA HIS A 61 -5.31 -8.66 8.32
C HIS A 61 -4.99 -9.22 6.91
N LEU A 62 -3.71 -9.23 6.51
CA LEU A 62 -3.29 -9.72 5.18
C LEU A 62 -3.27 -11.25 5.07
N GLY A 63 -3.41 -11.96 6.18
CA GLY A 63 -3.59 -13.42 6.21
C GLY A 63 -4.98 -13.88 5.75
N ALA A 64 -5.96 -12.95 5.69
CA ALA A 64 -7.33 -13.20 5.30
C ALA A 64 -7.75 -12.30 4.11
N PRO A 65 -8.87 -12.62 3.43
CA PRO A 65 -9.39 -11.75 2.39
C PRO A 65 -9.85 -10.39 2.93
N LEU A 66 -9.41 -9.33 2.26
CA LEU A 66 -9.77 -7.94 2.52
C LEU A 66 -10.72 -7.43 1.44
N VAL A 67 -11.76 -6.70 1.81
CA VAL A 67 -12.68 -6.07 0.86
C VAL A 67 -12.46 -4.57 0.82
N ALA A 68 -12.04 -4.05 -0.34
CA ALA A 68 -12.01 -2.62 -0.63
C ALA A 68 -13.33 -2.18 -1.26
N VAL A 69 -14.01 -1.21 -0.64
CA VAL A 69 -15.26 -0.62 -1.14
C VAL A 69 -14.94 0.74 -1.75
N LEU A 70 -15.16 0.87 -3.06
CA LEU A 70 -14.82 2.05 -3.85
C LEU A 70 -16.08 2.77 -4.27
N ASN A 71 -16.16 4.08 -4.06
CA ASN A 71 -17.07 4.93 -4.81
C ASN A 71 -16.30 5.50 -5.98
N ALA A 72 -16.71 5.18 -7.21
CA ALA A 72 -15.96 5.50 -8.40
C ALA A 72 -16.85 5.78 -9.61
N THR A 73 -16.26 6.46 -10.60
CA THR A 73 -16.90 6.70 -11.90
C THR A 73 -16.02 6.20 -13.01
N ASN A 74 -16.61 5.41 -13.91
CA ASN A 74 -16.03 5.08 -15.20
C ASN A 74 -16.59 6.03 -16.26
N THR A 75 -15.73 6.90 -16.82
CA THR A 75 -16.07 7.79 -17.93
C THR A 75 -15.67 7.21 -19.29
N GLY A 76 -14.91 6.12 -19.30
CA GLY A 76 -14.50 5.42 -20.50
C GLY A 76 -15.49 4.33 -20.93
N PRO A 77 -15.07 3.41 -21.82
CA PRO A 77 -15.89 2.29 -22.25
C PRO A 77 -16.13 1.29 -21.10
N VAL A 78 -17.11 0.42 -21.29
CA VAL A 78 -17.36 -0.73 -20.40
C VAL A 78 -16.10 -1.59 -20.31
N ILE A 79 -15.63 -1.87 -19.09
CA ILE A 79 -14.41 -2.63 -18.86
C ILE A 79 -14.78 -4.08 -18.55
N SER A 80 -14.58 -4.97 -19.52
CA SER A 80 -14.90 -6.40 -19.39
C SER A 80 -13.67 -7.30 -19.26
N GLN A 81 -12.47 -6.77 -19.53
CA GLN A 81 -11.22 -7.51 -19.49
C GLN A 81 -10.15 -6.70 -18.76
N LEU A 82 -9.89 -7.07 -17.51
CA LEU A 82 -8.88 -6.44 -16.66
C LEU A 82 -7.67 -7.35 -16.49
N GLN A 83 -6.51 -6.80 -16.86
CA GLN A 83 -5.24 -7.30 -16.35
C GLN A 83 -4.90 -6.55 -15.07
N GLU A 84 -4.46 -7.28 -14.05
CA GLU A 84 -4.05 -6.74 -12.75
C GLU A 84 -2.58 -7.08 -12.49
N ASP A 85 -1.84 -6.08 -12.06
CA ASP A 85 -0.45 -6.20 -11.60
C ASP A 85 -0.36 -5.56 -10.21
N ILE A 86 0.18 -6.29 -9.23
CA ILE A 86 0.26 -5.84 -7.84
C ILE A 86 1.73 -5.79 -7.41
N ALA A 87 2.17 -4.60 -7.01
CA ALA A 87 3.47 -4.39 -6.36
C ALA A 87 3.28 -4.21 -4.85
N LEU A 88 4.04 -4.95 -4.07
CA LEU A 88 4.04 -4.89 -2.61
C LEU A 88 5.39 -4.37 -2.11
N ALA A 89 5.37 -3.47 -1.14
CA ALA A 89 6.56 -3.00 -0.46
C ALA A 89 6.34 -2.97 1.05
N GLU A 90 7.41 -3.22 1.80
CA GLU A 90 7.45 -3.14 3.26
C GLU A 90 8.31 -1.94 3.67
N TRP A 91 7.94 -1.26 4.75
CA TRP A 91 8.74 -0.18 5.31
C TRP A 91 9.97 -0.72 6.05
N ASP A 92 11.13 -0.11 5.79
CA ASP A 92 12.37 -0.36 6.51
C ASP A 92 12.57 0.68 7.60
N PRO A 93 12.34 0.34 8.89
CA PRO A 93 12.48 1.29 9.98
C PRO A 93 13.93 1.66 10.28
N ASN A 94 14.93 0.97 9.69
CA ASN A 94 16.33 1.33 9.88
C ASN A 94 16.80 2.37 8.86
N ASN A 95 16.14 2.42 7.69
CA ASN A 95 16.55 3.26 6.56
C ASN A 95 15.48 4.27 6.12
N CYS A 96 14.34 4.31 6.83
CA CYS A 96 13.17 5.13 6.54
C CYS A 96 12.76 5.09 5.06
N LYS A 97 12.63 3.89 4.49
CA LYS A 97 12.31 3.73 3.07
C LYS A 97 11.43 2.51 2.81
N TRP A 98 10.69 2.57 1.71
CA TRP A 98 9.96 1.41 1.19
C TRP A 98 10.90 0.48 0.45
N ASN A 99 10.88 -0.81 0.81
CA ASN A 99 11.58 -1.87 0.12
C ASN A 99 10.56 -2.74 -0.62
N THR A 100 10.66 -2.81 -1.95
CA THR A 100 9.81 -3.69 -2.76
C THR A 100 10.06 -5.15 -2.39
N LEU A 101 8.99 -5.88 -2.10
CA LEU A 101 9.04 -7.31 -1.82
C LEU A 101 9.04 -8.10 -3.13
N PRO A 102 9.91 -9.13 -3.26
CA PRO A 102 9.95 -9.96 -4.45
C PRO A 102 8.74 -10.90 -4.47
N THR A 103 7.77 -10.61 -5.34
CA THR A 103 6.58 -11.46 -5.55
C THR A 103 6.85 -12.62 -6.50
N PHE A 104 8.06 -12.69 -7.08
CA PHE A 104 8.50 -13.69 -8.06
C PHE A 104 7.54 -13.83 -9.26
N GLY A 105 6.84 -12.75 -9.62
CA GLY A 105 5.88 -12.72 -10.72
C GLY A 105 4.51 -13.31 -10.39
N LEU A 106 4.28 -13.83 -9.18
CA LEU A 106 3.01 -14.40 -8.76
C LEU A 106 1.86 -13.39 -8.76
N LEU A 107 2.18 -12.09 -8.60
CA LEU A 107 1.20 -11.02 -8.60
C LEU A 107 1.18 -10.17 -9.87
N ASN A 108 1.77 -10.69 -10.95
CA ASN A 108 1.82 -9.99 -12.25
C ASN A 108 0.90 -10.67 -13.26
N ASN A 109 0.34 -9.89 -14.17
CA ASN A 109 -0.54 -10.34 -15.25
C ASN A 109 -1.74 -11.17 -14.77
N LEU A 110 -2.25 -10.88 -13.57
CA LEU A 110 -3.44 -11.52 -13.03
C LEU A 110 -4.67 -11.11 -13.85
N ASN A 111 -5.68 -11.96 -13.89
CA ASN A 111 -6.97 -11.59 -14.44
C ASN A 111 -7.82 -10.95 -13.32
N GLY A 112 -7.86 -9.62 -13.30
CA GLY A 112 -8.56 -8.85 -12.26
C GLY A 112 -10.04 -9.21 -12.14
N CYS A 113 -10.70 -9.54 -13.26
CA CYS A 113 -12.11 -9.95 -13.27
C CYS A 113 -12.37 -11.29 -12.55
N THR A 114 -11.34 -12.13 -12.41
CA THR A 114 -11.39 -13.39 -11.65
C THR A 114 -10.65 -13.29 -10.33
N ASN A 115 -9.90 -12.21 -10.12
CA ASN A 115 -9.10 -11.94 -8.93
C ASN A 115 -9.76 -10.85 -8.06
N GLY A 116 -11.07 -11.00 -7.83
CA GLY A 116 -11.79 -10.21 -6.83
C GLY A 116 -12.46 -8.93 -7.33
N ILE A 117 -12.31 -8.54 -8.60
CA ILE A 117 -13.04 -7.41 -9.20
C ILE A 117 -14.25 -7.93 -9.98
N ALA A 118 -15.45 -7.45 -9.66
CA ALA A 118 -16.65 -7.78 -10.42
C ALA A 118 -16.61 -7.11 -11.81
N CYS A 119 -16.56 -7.91 -12.87
CA CYS A 119 -16.67 -7.47 -14.25
C CYS A 119 -18.00 -7.89 -14.87
N PRO A 120 -18.53 -7.13 -15.87
CA PRO A 120 -17.96 -5.90 -16.40
C PRO A 120 -18.14 -4.70 -15.46
N ILE A 121 -17.20 -3.74 -15.51
CA ILE A 121 -17.36 -2.44 -14.87
C ILE A 121 -18.12 -1.52 -15.85
N PRO A 122 -19.41 -1.22 -15.62
CA PRO A 122 -20.19 -0.36 -16.50
C PRO A 122 -19.67 1.08 -16.50
N GLN A 123 -20.10 1.86 -17.50
CA GLN A 123 -19.91 3.31 -17.52
C GLN A 123 -20.80 3.98 -16.47
N GLY A 124 -20.33 5.08 -15.88
CA GLY A 124 -21.06 5.88 -14.91
C GLY A 124 -20.59 5.69 -13.47
N ASN A 125 -21.30 6.37 -12.56
CA ASN A 125 -21.04 6.35 -11.12
C ASN A 125 -21.52 5.03 -10.52
N GLN A 126 -20.72 4.45 -9.63
CA GLN A 126 -21.02 3.15 -9.03
C GLN A 126 -20.25 2.92 -7.73
N VAL A 127 -20.71 1.95 -6.97
CA VAL A 127 -19.97 1.38 -5.84
C VAL A 127 -19.40 0.04 -6.28
N LEU A 128 -18.08 -0.09 -6.26
CA LEU A 128 -17.37 -1.34 -6.55
C LEU A 128 -16.90 -1.97 -5.26
N LYS A 129 -16.97 -3.29 -5.19
CA LYS A 129 -16.31 -4.10 -4.16
C LYS A 129 -15.19 -4.87 -4.82
N VAL A 130 -13.98 -4.70 -4.31
CA VAL A 130 -12.77 -5.40 -4.76
C VAL A 130 -12.28 -6.27 -3.62
N THR A 131 -12.17 -7.57 -3.86
CA THR A 131 -11.63 -8.51 -2.87
C THR A 131 -10.15 -8.72 -3.14
N ILE A 132 -9.30 -8.38 -2.17
CA ILE A 132 -7.86 -8.58 -2.20
C ILE A 132 -7.58 -9.77 -1.28
N ASP A 133 -7.12 -10.88 -1.86
CA ASP A 133 -6.94 -12.13 -1.13
C ASP A 133 -5.54 -12.70 -1.38
N PHE A 134 -4.63 -12.42 -0.44
CA PHE A 134 -3.26 -12.97 -0.49
C PHE A 134 -3.17 -14.40 0.01
N SER A 135 -4.23 -14.98 0.60
CA SER A 135 -4.22 -16.35 1.13
C SER A 135 -3.92 -17.39 0.04
N LYS A 136 -4.22 -17.07 -1.22
CA LYS A 136 -3.90 -17.87 -2.39
C LYS A 136 -2.41 -17.87 -2.75
N PHE A 137 -1.64 -16.93 -2.20
CA PHE A 137 -0.22 -16.75 -2.45
C PHE A 137 0.58 -16.98 -1.16
N GLN A 138 0.51 -18.20 -0.61
CA GLN A 138 1.19 -18.57 0.64
C GLN A 138 2.69 -18.26 0.64
N ALA A 139 3.36 -18.36 -0.50
CA ALA A 139 4.76 -17.98 -0.65
C ALA A 139 5.00 -16.49 -0.37
N ILE A 140 4.04 -15.62 -0.69
CA ILE A 140 4.10 -14.18 -0.41
C ILE A 140 3.81 -13.92 1.05
N ILE A 141 2.75 -14.53 1.61
CA ILE A 141 2.43 -14.42 3.04
C ILE A 141 3.64 -14.80 3.91
N GLY A 142 4.36 -15.86 3.54
CA GLY A 142 5.57 -16.29 4.27
C GLY A 142 6.74 -15.29 4.23
N LEU A 143 6.71 -14.27 3.37
CA LEU A 143 7.69 -13.18 3.32
C LEU A 143 7.30 -11.98 4.19
N LEU A 144 6.02 -11.88 4.58
CA LEU A 144 5.50 -10.72 5.26
C LEU A 144 5.82 -10.79 6.75
N LYS A 145 6.37 -9.71 7.29
CA LYS A 145 6.48 -9.52 8.74
C LYS A 145 5.11 -9.23 9.34
N ASN A 146 4.86 -9.80 10.51
CA ASN A 146 3.71 -9.43 11.31
C ASN A 146 3.86 -8.00 11.84
N ASP A 147 2.73 -7.30 11.97
CA ASP A 147 2.64 -5.98 12.58
C ASP A 147 3.59 -4.94 11.96
N ALA A 148 3.47 -4.74 10.64
CA ALA A 148 4.37 -3.87 9.88
C ALA A 148 3.62 -2.95 8.91
N PRO A 149 4.22 -1.82 8.49
CA PRO A 149 3.66 -0.96 7.45
C PRO A 149 3.91 -1.55 6.07
N TYR A 150 2.85 -1.65 5.28
CA TYR A 150 2.91 -2.10 3.89
C TYR A 150 2.39 -1.03 2.93
N GLN A 151 2.98 -1.02 1.73
CA GLN A 151 2.46 -0.29 0.58
C GLN A 151 2.05 -1.30 -0.49
N LEU A 152 0.81 -1.18 -0.95
CA LEU A 152 0.26 -1.94 -2.05
C LEU A 152 -0.02 -1.00 -3.22
N GLN A 153 0.57 -1.26 -4.38
CA GLN A 153 0.22 -0.57 -5.62
C GLN A 153 -0.43 -1.57 -6.58
N ILE A 154 -1.70 -1.34 -6.89
CA ILE A 154 -2.47 -2.12 -7.86
C ILE A 154 -2.53 -1.34 -9.16
N THR A 155 -2.10 -1.96 -10.25
CA THR A 155 -2.22 -1.45 -11.61
C THR A 155 -3.21 -2.31 -12.36
N LEU A 156 -4.34 -1.72 -12.73
CA LEU A 156 -5.36 -2.34 -13.56
C LEU A 156 -5.22 -1.81 -14.98
N THR A 157 -5.10 -2.70 -15.95
CA THR A 157 -5.04 -2.38 -17.38
C THR A 157 -6.28 -2.94 -18.08
N ASN A 158 -7.07 -2.06 -18.70
CA ASN A 158 -8.14 -2.48 -19.60
C ASN A 158 -7.51 -3.10 -20.85
N LYS A 159 -7.67 -4.42 -21.05
CA LYS A 159 -7.04 -5.11 -22.18
C LYS A 159 -7.58 -4.70 -23.54
N ALA A 160 -8.79 -4.13 -23.60
CA ALA A 160 -9.40 -3.71 -24.86
C ALA A 160 -8.81 -2.39 -25.37
N THR A 161 -8.44 -1.46 -24.48
CA THR A 161 -7.99 -0.11 -24.85
C THR A 161 -6.54 0.18 -24.48
N GLY A 162 -5.97 -0.55 -23.52
CA GLY A 162 -4.66 -0.28 -22.92
C GLY A 162 -4.70 0.79 -21.81
N ASP A 163 -5.86 1.34 -21.49
CA ASP A 163 -6.01 2.34 -20.42
C ASP A 163 -5.64 1.76 -19.06
N LYS A 164 -5.03 2.59 -18.21
CA LYS A 164 -4.56 2.19 -16.89
C LYS A 164 -5.28 2.92 -15.77
N ILE A 165 -5.48 2.19 -14.68
CA ILE A 165 -5.95 2.68 -13.39
C ILE A 165 -4.91 2.22 -12.38
N VAL A 166 -4.25 3.16 -11.70
CA VAL A 166 -3.22 2.84 -10.71
C VAL A 166 -3.65 3.41 -9.36
N VAL A 167 -3.74 2.53 -8.37
CA VAL A 167 -4.11 2.88 -7.00
C VAL A 167 -3.00 2.41 -6.09
N THR A 168 -2.54 3.28 -5.20
CA THR A 168 -1.61 2.93 -4.14
C THR A 168 -2.29 3.10 -2.80
N ALA A 169 -2.17 2.11 -1.93
CA ALA A 169 -2.63 2.13 -0.56
C ALA A 169 -1.47 1.80 0.39
N GLN A 170 -1.52 2.36 1.60
CA GLN A 170 -0.56 2.16 2.65
C GLN A 170 -1.28 1.97 3.98
N ALA A 171 -0.91 0.93 4.72
CA ALA A 171 -1.52 0.62 6.01
C ALA A 171 -0.58 -0.24 6.86
N ARG A 172 -0.80 -0.23 8.18
CA ARG A 172 -0.33 -1.28 9.08
C ARG A 172 -1.11 -2.57 8.83
N ALA A 173 -0.38 -3.69 8.77
CA ALA A 173 -0.99 -4.99 8.62
C ALA A 173 -0.44 -6.05 9.59
N GLU A 174 -1.33 -6.97 9.95
CA GLU A 174 -1.08 -8.17 10.74
C GLU A 174 -1.26 -9.40 9.84
N ILE A 175 -0.44 -10.44 10.08
CA ILE A 175 -0.40 -11.67 9.28
C ILE A 175 -1.11 -12.82 10.01
N HIS A 176 -1.25 -12.74 11.33
CA HIS A 176 -1.86 -13.76 12.20
C HIS A 176 -3.01 -13.19 13.02
#